data_AF-A0A3D2VJ66-F1
#
_entry.id   AF-A0A3D2VJ66-F1
#
_cell.length_a   1.000
_cell.length_b   1.000
_cell.length_c   1.000
_cell.angle_alpha   90.00
_cell.angle_beta   90.00
_cell.angle_gamma   90.00
#
_symmetry.space_group_name_H-M   'P 1'
#
loop_
_entity.id
_entity.type
_entity.pdbx_description
1 polymer ?
#
loop_
_entity_poly.entity_id
_entity_poly.type
_entity_poly.pdbx_seq_one_letter_code
_entity_poly.pdbx_strand_id
1 'polypeptide(L)'
;MGTASLKIGENASVSGDEGVAASSIDATSYFLLGVEHHSAGDVRSAAQWFERAHAADPTDAAILSALASALLEAGQATQSIARHQEWVDRQPEEAAAWFGLGRSLLLLDRHGDAVEALTRACALRPDLRHYADQLRAAQMQDPSPIVHTGDDD
;
A
#
# COMPACT_ATOMS: atom_id res chain seq x y z
N MET A 1 15.38 39.12 59.44
CA MET A 1 14.41 39.72 58.50
C MET A 1 14.88 39.34 57.10
N GLY A 2 14.19 38.62 56.24
CA GLY A 2 12.78 38.28 56.13
C GLY A 2 12.49 38.13 54.64
N THR A 3 12.38 36.89 54.17
CA THR A 3 11.53 36.38 53.06
C THR A 3 11.27 37.24 51.81
N ALA A 4 11.58 36.66 50.64
CA ALA A 4 10.65 36.38 49.52
C ALA A 4 11.48 35.88 48.32
N SER A 5 11.57 34.58 48.01
CA SER A 5 10.55 33.75 47.35
C SER A 5 9.92 34.43 46.13
N LEU A 6 10.50 34.21 44.95
CA LEU A 6 9.70 34.14 43.73
C LEU A 6 10.05 32.86 42.96
N LYS A 7 9.02 32.04 42.88
CA LYS A 7 8.95 30.72 42.27
C LYS A 7 8.31 30.93 40.90
N ILE A 8 9.08 30.69 39.85
CA ILE A 8 8.62 30.41 38.49
C ILE A 8 9.48 29.20 38.08
N GLY A 9 9.02 27.96 38.10
CA GLY A 9 7.65 27.52 37.87
C GLY A 9 7.34 27.55 36.38
N GLU A 10 8.23 27.03 35.53
CA GLU A 10 7.83 26.56 34.21
C GLU A 10 8.51 25.21 33.97
N ASN A 11 7.75 24.18 34.33
CA ASN A 11 8.05 22.80 34.03
C ASN A 11 7.73 22.58 32.55
N ALA A 12 8.63 22.94 31.65
CA ALA A 12 8.55 22.52 30.26
C ALA A 12 9.07 21.09 30.13
N SER A 13 8.34 20.14 30.71
CA SER A 13 8.34 18.77 30.20
C SER A 13 7.55 18.79 28.87
N VAL A 14 8.17 19.32 27.82
CA VAL A 14 7.89 18.90 26.44
C VAL A 14 8.58 17.53 26.35
N SER A 15 7.90 16.41 26.59
CA SER A 15 6.82 15.83 25.79
C SER A 15 7.23 15.65 24.33
N GLY A 16 7.54 14.40 23.97
CA GLY A 16 7.49 13.92 22.60
C GLY A 16 8.82 13.86 21.86
N ASP A 17 9.42 12.67 21.85
CA ASP A 17 9.88 12.01 20.63
C ASP A 17 10.55 12.89 19.55
N GLU A 18 11.79 13.34 19.81
CA GLU A 18 12.63 14.00 18.79
C GLU A 18 13.26 13.00 17.79
N GLY A 19 12.79 11.75 17.74
CA GLY A 19 13.29 10.71 16.84
C GLY A 19 12.51 10.59 15.52
N VAL A 20 11.23 10.97 15.50
CA VAL A 20 10.33 10.75 14.35
C VAL A 20 10.22 11.93 13.38
N ALA A 21 10.61 13.15 13.79
CA ALA A 21 10.29 14.36 13.03
C ALA A 21 11.16 14.55 11.77
N ALA A 22 12.45 14.20 11.80
CA ALA A 22 13.34 14.41 10.64
C ALA A 22 12.99 13.46 9.48
N SER A 23 12.83 12.16 9.77
CA SER A 23 12.47 11.15 8.76
C SER A 23 11.07 11.36 8.16
N SER A 24 10.12 11.85 8.96
CA SER A 24 8.73 12.08 8.52
C SER A 24 8.57 13.31 7.61
N ILE A 25 9.36 14.37 7.82
CA ILE A 25 9.32 15.57 6.96
C ILE A 25 9.87 15.23 5.55
N ASP A 26 10.96 14.47 5.47
CA ASP A 26 11.51 14.02 4.19
C ASP A 26 10.55 13.03 3.50
N ALA A 27 10.00 12.06 4.24
CA ALA A 27 9.03 11.09 3.70
C ALA A 27 7.78 11.77 3.12
N THR A 28 7.19 12.71 3.87
CA THR A 28 6.01 13.46 3.44
C THR A 28 6.30 14.31 2.20
N SER A 29 7.46 14.96 2.16
CA SER A 29 7.87 15.76 1.01
C SER A 29 8.04 14.92 -0.25
N TYR A 30 8.71 13.77 -0.15
CA TYR A 30 8.82 12.82 -1.26
C TYR A 30 7.47 12.25 -1.69
N PHE A 31 6.58 11.97 -0.73
CA PHE A 31 5.23 11.51 -1.03
C PHE A 31 4.44 12.54 -1.84
N LEU A 32 4.48 13.82 -1.44
CA LEU A 32 3.80 14.90 -2.18
C LEU A 32 4.35 15.06 -3.61
N LEU A 33 5.68 14.97 -3.79
CA LEU A 33 6.28 14.95 -5.13
C LEU A 33 5.80 13.74 -5.95
N GLY A 34 5.70 12.58 -5.33
CA GLY A 34 5.16 11.38 -5.97
C GLY A 34 3.72 11.59 -6.45
N VAL A 35 2.87 12.17 -5.62
CA VAL A 35 1.46 12.50 -5.96
C VAL A 35 1.38 13.53 -7.09
N GLU A 36 2.24 14.55 -7.08
CA GLU A 36 2.27 15.56 -8.14
C GLU A 36 2.63 14.94 -9.48
N HIS A 37 3.70 14.13 -9.53
CA HIS A 37 4.09 13.41 -10.75
C HIS A 37 3.04 12.38 -11.19
N HIS A 38 2.41 11.69 -10.24
CA HIS A 38 1.34 10.72 -10.53
C HIS A 38 0.14 11.41 -11.18
N SER A 39 -0.27 12.55 -10.63
CA SER A 39 -1.36 13.38 -11.17
C SER A 39 -1.02 13.98 -12.54
N ALA A 40 0.27 14.25 -12.79
CA ALA A 40 0.77 14.69 -14.09
C ALA A 40 0.85 13.54 -15.14
N GLY A 41 0.53 12.29 -14.74
CA GLY A 41 0.61 11.10 -15.59
C GLY A 41 2.02 10.51 -15.72
N ASP A 42 3.01 11.08 -15.03
CA ASP A 42 4.39 10.58 -15.03
C ASP A 42 4.58 9.52 -13.94
N VAL A 43 3.91 8.38 -14.13
CA VAL A 43 3.84 7.26 -13.18
C VAL A 43 5.22 6.66 -12.85
N ARG A 44 6.19 6.75 -13.76
CA ARG A 44 7.57 6.28 -13.50
C ARG A 44 8.32 7.19 -12.54
N SER A 45 8.19 8.50 -12.70
CA SER A 45 8.76 9.47 -11.76
C SER A 45 8.05 9.39 -10.42
N ALA A 46 6.73 9.23 -10.42
CA ALA A 46 5.94 9.02 -9.21
C ALA A 46 6.44 7.83 -8.38
N ALA A 47 6.63 6.66 -9.02
CA ALA A 47 7.15 5.47 -8.34
C ALA A 47 8.53 5.71 -7.70
N GLN A 48 9.43 6.44 -8.37
CA GLN A 48 10.74 6.76 -7.79
C GLN A 48 10.64 7.68 -6.57
N TRP A 49 9.73 8.65 -6.59
CA TRP A 49 9.50 9.52 -5.45
C TRP A 49 8.86 8.79 -4.28
N PHE A 50 7.86 7.94 -4.55
CA PHE A 50 7.27 7.08 -3.52
C PHE A 50 8.27 6.07 -2.95
N GLU A 51 9.23 5.58 -3.74
CA GLU A 51 10.31 4.72 -3.24
C GLU A 51 11.22 5.45 -2.26
N ARG A 52 11.56 6.73 -2.55
CA ARG A 52 12.29 7.57 -1.59
C ARG A 52 11.47 7.87 -0.34
N ALA A 53 10.16 8.12 -0.50
CA ALA A 53 9.26 8.32 0.62
C ALA A 53 9.22 7.08 1.52
N HIS A 54 9.13 5.89 0.93
CA HIS A 54 9.12 4.62 1.64
C HIS A 54 10.48 4.29 2.28
N ALA A 55 11.58 4.68 1.65
CA ALA A 55 12.91 4.54 2.26
C ALA A 55 13.08 5.45 3.49
N ALA A 56 12.45 6.63 3.48
CA ALA A 56 12.47 7.57 4.60
C ALA A 56 11.54 7.16 5.74
N ASP A 57 10.33 6.66 5.41
CA ASP A 57 9.42 6.04 6.37
C ASP A 57 8.89 4.71 5.81
N PRO A 58 9.56 3.59 6.15
CA PRO A 58 9.13 2.29 5.67
C PRO A 58 7.91 1.80 6.41
N THR A 59 7.45 2.44 7.49
CA THR A 59 6.32 1.95 8.30
C THR A 59 4.97 2.47 7.82
N ASP A 60 4.98 3.59 7.09
CA ASP A 60 3.77 4.21 6.57
C ASP A 60 3.12 3.36 5.46
N ALA A 61 1.89 2.91 5.74
CA ALA A 61 1.11 2.10 4.84
C ALA A 61 0.56 2.87 3.64
N ALA A 62 0.26 4.16 3.79
CA ALA A 62 -0.24 4.98 2.70
C ALA A 62 0.85 5.18 1.65
N ILE A 63 2.10 5.39 2.09
CA ILE A 63 3.27 5.46 1.20
C ILE A 63 3.48 4.12 0.49
N LEU A 64 3.44 3.00 1.21
CA LEU A 64 3.58 1.67 0.62
C LEU A 64 2.49 1.39 -0.42
N SER A 65 1.24 1.75 -0.12
CA SER A 65 0.10 1.62 -1.03
C SER A 65 0.27 2.46 -2.31
N ALA A 66 0.68 3.71 -2.16
CA ALA A 66 0.92 4.61 -3.28
C ALA A 66 2.09 4.14 -4.16
N LEU A 67 3.19 3.68 -3.54
CA LEU A 67 4.32 3.08 -4.24
C LEU A 67 3.88 1.87 -5.05
N ALA A 68 3.18 0.92 -4.42
CA ALA A 68 2.73 -0.30 -5.06
C ALA A 68 1.80 -0.01 -6.25
N SER A 69 0.86 0.93 -6.08
CA SER A 69 -0.05 1.37 -7.15
C SER A 69 0.71 2.05 -8.31
N ALA A 70 1.63 2.97 -7.99
CA ALA A 70 2.42 3.66 -9.01
C ALA A 70 3.33 2.70 -9.80
N LEU A 71 3.91 1.68 -9.14
CA LEU A 71 4.69 0.63 -9.81
C LEU A 71 3.85 -0.18 -10.78
N LEU A 72 2.62 -0.54 -10.39
CA LEU A 72 1.67 -1.24 -11.27
C LEU A 72 1.35 -0.40 -12.51
N GLU A 73 1.03 0.88 -12.33
CA GLU A 73 0.71 1.80 -13.43
C GLU A 73 1.94 2.11 -14.31
N ALA A 74 3.14 2.11 -13.73
CA ALA A 74 4.39 2.21 -14.46
C ALA A 74 4.74 0.96 -15.28
N GLY A 75 3.95 -0.11 -15.18
CA GLY A 75 4.18 -1.40 -15.84
C GLY A 75 5.28 -2.23 -15.16
N GLN A 76 5.75 -1.83 -13.99
CA GLN A 76 6.79 -2.51 -13.21
C GLN A 76 6.15 -3.60 -12.33
N ALA A 77 5.44 -4.52 -12.97
CA ALA A 77 4.62 -5.54 -12.31
C ALA A 77 5.40 -6.38 -11.28
N THR A 78 6.64 -6.78 -11.60
CA THR A 78 7.50 -7.55 -10.68
C THR A 78 7.79 -6.80 -9.37
N GLN A 79 8.12 -5.50 -9.46
CA GLN A 79 8.37 -4.68 -8.28
C GLN A 79 7.06 -4.40 -7.54
N SER A 80 5.98 -4.17 -8.28
CA SER A 80 4.63 -4.00 -7.73
C SER A 80 4.21 -5.21 -6.90
N ILE A 81 4.44 -6.44 -7.37
CA ILE A 81 4.15 -7.68 -6.61
C ILE A 81 4.87 -7.66 -5.28
N ALA A 82 6.17 -7.37 -5.26
CA ALA A 82 6.94 -7.36 -4.02
C ALA A 82 6.39 -6.36 -3.00
N ARG A 83 6.01 -5.15 -3.44
CA ARG A 83 5.44 -4.13 -2.55
C ARG A 83 4.01 -4.44 -2.10
N HIS A 84 3.20 -5.03 -2.97
CA HIS A 84 1.87 -5.51 -2.58
C HIS A 84 1.94 -6.71 -1.62
N GLN A 85 2.90 -7.63 -1.81
CA GLN A 85 3.17 -8.73 -0.87
C GLN A 85 3.50 -8.19 0.51
N GLU A 86 4.45 -7.26 0.58
CA GLU A 86 4.78 -6.57 1.82
C GLU A 86 3.56 -5.88 2.45
N TRP A 87 2.69 -5.29 1.63
CA TRP A 87 1.47 -4.64 2.13
C TRP A 87 0.48 -5.66 2.70
N VAL A 88 0.24 -6.80 2.03
CA VAL A 88 -0.64 -7.86 2.58
C VAL A 88 -0.04 -8.55 3.81
N ASP A 89 1.29 -8.66 3.90
CA ASP A 89 1.94 -9.21 5.11
C ASP A 89 1.74 -8.28 6.32
N ARG A 90 1.77 -6.97 6.10
CA ARG A 90 1.54 -5.95 7.14
C ARG A 90 0.06 -5.77 7.47
N GLN A 91 -0.80 -5.85 6.46
CA GLN A 91 -2.25 -5.62 6.55
C GLN A 91 -3.00 -6.72 5.79
N PRO A 92 -3.08 -7.93 6.36
CA PRO A 92 -3.73 -9.06 5.71
C PRO A 92 -5.24 -8.88 5.54
N GLU A 93 -5.85 -7.96 6.27
CA GLU A 93 -7.27 -7.63 6.19
C GLU A 93 -7.59 -6.52 5.18
N GLU A 94 -6.57 -5.92 4.56
CA GLU A 94 -6.76 -4.87 3.57
C GLU A 94 -7.05 -5.46 2.18
N ALA A 95 -8.31 -5.41 1.76
CA ALA A 95 -8.75 -5.98 0.49
C ALA A 95 -8.10 -5.29 -0.72
N ALA A 96 -7.80 -4.00 -0.62
CA ALA A 96 -7.13 -3.26 -1.69
C ALA A 96 -5.71 -3.79 -1.95
N ALA A 97 -5.01 -4.24 -0.92
CA ALA A 97 -3.66 -4.81 -1.04
C ALA A 97 -3.70 -6.14 -1.81
N TRP A 98 -4.62 -7.04 -1.46
CA TRP A 98 -4.85 -8.31 -2.17
C TRP A 98 -5.29 -8.09 -3.63
N PHE A 99 -6.16 -7.10 -3.85
CA PHE A 99 -6.60 -6.75 -5.19
C PHE A 99 -5.46 -6.23 -6.07
N GLY A 100 -4.64 -5.32 -5.53
CA GLY A 100 -3.46 -4.80 -6.21
C GLY A 100 -2.40 -5.86 -6.49
N LEU A 101 -2.23 -6.82 -5.58
CA LEU A 101 -1.39 -8.01 -5.80
C LEU A 101 -1.90 -8.83 -6.99
N GLY A 102 -3.20 -9.14 -7.00
CA GLY A 102 -3.85 -9.89 -8.09
C GLY A 102 -3.70 -9.20 -9.45
N ARG A 103 -3.92 -7.88 -9.51
CA ARG A 103 -3.70 -7.10 -10.74
C ARG A 103 -2.25 -7.12 -11.21
N SER A 104 -1.31 -7.05 -10.27
CA SER A 104 0.11 -7.11 -10.59
C SER A 104 0.53 -8.48 -11.13
N LEU A 105 -0.07 -9.55 -10.61
CA LEU A 105 0.13 -10.92 -11.08
C LEU A 105 -0.49 -11.16 -12.46
N LEU A 106 -1.69 -10.64 -12.71
CA LEU A 106 -2.32 -10.65 -14.05
C LEU A 106 -1.43 -9.98 -15.10
N LEU A 107 -0.78 -8.86 -14.76
CA LEU A 107 0.13 -8.17 -15.67
C LEU A 107 1.39 -8.98 -16.02
N LEU A 108 1.74 -9.97 -15.19
CA LEU A 108 2.81 -10.96 -15.46
C LEU A 108 2.29 -12.30 -16.01
N ASP A 109 1.03 -12.37 -16.42
CA ASP A 109 0.39 -13.61 -16.92
C ASP A 109 0.35 -14.75 -15.88
N ARG A 110 0.52 -14.41 -14.59
CA ARG A 110 0.45 -15.35 -13.46
C ARG A 110 -0.99 -15.53 -12.98
N HIS A 111 -1.82 -16.11 -13.84
CA HIS A 111 -3.26 -16.18 -13.61
C HIS A 111 -3.63 -17.01 -12.36
N GLY A 112 -2.98 -18.16 -12.13
CA GLY A 112 -3.21 -18.98 -10.94
C GLY A 112 -3.02 -18.22 -9.62
N ASP A 113 -1.86 -17.58 -9.43
CA ASP A 113 -1.60 -16.77 -8.24
C ASP A 113 -2.54 -15.56 -8.13
N ALA A 114 -2.90 -14.96 -9.28
CA ALA A 114 -3.81 -13.83 -9.31
C ALA A 114 -5.22 -14.22 -8.83
N VAL A 115 -5.71 -15.40 -9.21
CA VAL A 115 -6.99 -15.95 -8.76
C VAL A 115 -7.00 -16.10 -7.24
N GLU A 116 -5.94 -16.62 -6.62
CA GLU A 116 -5.83 -16.72 -5.17
C GLU A 116 -5.91 -15.35 -4.50
N ALA A 117 -5.11 -14.38 -4.96
CA ALA A 117 -5.09 -13.04 -4.41
C ALA A 117 -6.45 -12.31 -4.56
N LEU A 118 -7.07 -12.39 -5.75
CA LEU A 118 -8.39 -11.80 -6.01
C LEU A 118 -9.52 -12.48 -5.24
N THR A 119 -9.41 -13.79 -4.99
CA THR A 119 -10.36 -14.53 -4.14
C THR A 119 -10.31 -14.00 -2.71
N ARG A 120 -9.12 -13.74 -2.16
CA ARG A 120 -8.96 -13.14 -0.82
C ARG A 120 -9.52 -11.71 -0.78
N ALA A 121 -9.23 -10.90 -1.81
CA ALA A 121 -9.81 -9.55 -1.91
C ALA A 121 -11.35 -9.56 -1.92
N CYS A 122 -11.95 -10.48 -2.70
CA CYS A 122 -13.41 -10.66 -2.77
C CYS A 122 -13.98 -11.15 -1.43
N ALA A 123 -13.31 -12.07 -0.74
CA ALA A 123 -13.74 -12.57 0.56
C ALA A 123 -13.74 -11.47 1.65
N LEU A 124 -12.75 -10.57 1.61
CA LEU A 124 -12.66 -9.43 2.54
C LEU A 124 -13.70 -8.34 2.24
N ARG A 125 -13.97 -8.08 0.95
CA ARG A 125 -14.93 -7.06 0.50
C ARG A 125 -15.84 -7.60 -0.60
N PRO A 126 -16.81 -8.46 -0.25
CA PRO A 126 -17.72 -9.07 -1.23
C PRO A 126 -18.69 -8.05 -1.86
N ASP A 127 -18.88 -6.90 -1.20
CA ASP A 127 -19.72 -5.80 -1.69
C ASP A 127 -19.13 -5.13 -2.95
N LEU A 128 -17.81 -5.22 -3.14
CA LEU A 128 -17.10 -4.61 -4.25
C LEU A 128 -17.18 -5.49 -5.50
N ARG A 129 -18.24 -5.31 -6.29
CA ARG A 129 -18.48 -6.05 -7.56
C ARG A 129 -17.25 -6.10 -8.48
N HIS A 130 -16.51 -5.01 -8.58
CA HIS A 130 -15.33 -4.94 -9.45
C HIS A 130 -14.21 -5.94 -9.06
N TYR A 131 -14.14 -6.38 -7.80
CA TYR A 131 -13.22 -7.46 -7.39
C TYR A 131 -13.67 -8.80 -7.96
N ALA A 132 -14.96 -9.09 -7.90
CA ALA A 132 -15.53 -10.30 -8.49
C ALA A 132 -15.40 -10.31 -10.02
N ASP A 133 -15.53 -9.17 -10.69
CA ASP A 133 -15.33 -9.06 -12.14
C ASP A 133 -13.88 -9.37 -12.53
N GLN A 134 -12.90 -8.84 -11.77
CA GLN A 134 -11.48 -9.13 -12.01
C GLN A 134 -11.12 -10.58 -11.71
N LEU A 135 -11.70 -11.18 -10.66
CA LEU A 135 -11.53 -12.59 -10.35
C LEU A 135 -12.03 -13.48 -11.49
N ARG A 136 -13.23 -13.21 -12.02
CA ARG A 136 -13.77 -13.94 -13.17
C ARG A 136 -12.90 -13.79 -14.41
N ALA A 137 -12.38 -12.58 -14.66
CA ALA A 137 -11.47 -12.33 -15.77
C ALA A 137 -10.19 -13.17 -15.63
N ALA A 138 -9.59 -13.20 -14.44
CA ALA A 138 -8.40 -14.01 -14.15
C ALA A 138 -8.66 -15.51 -14.33
N GLN A 139 -9.81 -16.02 -13.86
CA GLN A 139 -10.22 -17.42 -14.02
C GLN A 139 -10.45 -17.82 -15.48
N MET A 140 -10.98 -16.91 -16.31
CA MET A 140 -11.17 -17.20 -17.75
C MET A 140 -9.84 -17.25 -18.52
N GLN A 141 -8.81 -16.57 -18.01
CA GLN A 141 -7.49 -16.55 -18.62
C GLN A 141 -6.58 -17.66 -18.08
N ASP A 142 -6.92 -18.28 -16.94
CA ASP A 142 -6.22 -19.46 -16.46
C ASP A 142 -6.71 -20.71 -17.23
N PRO A 143 -5.85 -21.39 -18.01
CA PRO A 143 -6.25 -22.58 -18.75
C PRO A 143 -6.38 -23.83 -17.86
N SER A 144 -6.12 -23.73 -16.54
CA SER A 144 -6.30 -24.85 -15.63
C SER A 144 -7.80 -25.09 -15.44
N PRO A 145 -8.25 -26.36 -15.51
CA PRO A 145 -9.66 -26.66 -15.35
C PRO A 145 -10.10 -26.23 -13.95
N ILE A 146 -10.97 -25.22 -13.91
CA ILE A 146 -11.70 -24.79 -12.71
C ILE A 146 -12.47 -26.01 -12.21
N VAL A 147 -11.92 -26.73 -11.24
CA VAL A 147 -12.69 -27.64 -10.41
C VAL A 147 -13.61 -26.74 -9.59
N HIS A 148 -14.83 -26.55 -10.11
CA HIS A 148 -15.96 -26.05 -9.33
C HIS A 148 -16.15 -27.01 -8.16
N THR A 149 -15.50 -26.70 -7.04
CA THR A 149 -15.85 -27.33 -5.77
C THR A 149 -16.86 -26.41 -5.12
N GLY A 150 -18.13 -26.74 -5.34
CA GLY A 150 -19.25 -26.46 -4.45
C GLY A 150 -19.60 -24.99 -4.22
N ASP A 151 -20.55 -24.50 -5.00
CA ASP A 151 -21.70 -23.78 -4.45
C ASP A 151 -22.92 -24.16 -5.30
N ASP A 152 -23.46 -25.34 -4.99
CA ASP A 152 -24.78 -25.82 -5.41
C ASP A 152 -25.46 -26.23 -4.10
N ASP A 153 -26.21 -25.30 -3.50
CA ASP A 153 -27.44 -25.53 -2.72
C ASP A 153 -28.27 -24.23 -2.62
#